data_AF-A0A7K3YGI7-F1
#
_entry.id   AF-A0A7K3YGI7-F1
#
_cell.length_a   1.000
_cell.length_b   1.000
_cell.length_c   1.000
_cell.angle_alpha   90.00
_cell.angle_beta   90.00
_cell.angle_gamma   90.00
#
_symmetry.space_group_name_H-M   'P 1'
#
loop_
_entity.id
_entity.type
_entity.pdbx_description
1 polymer ?
#
loop_
_entity_poly.entity_id
_entity_poly.type
_entity_poly.pdbx_seq_one_letter_code
_entity_poly.pdbx_strand_id
1 'polypeptide(L)' 'ELIQSTPEYADIREALYSLNFVPERDDTDIAVWVQPDLGIFILLRMNPGGGYAGYRVAAYEDREEAFPLFNAR' A
#
# COMPACT_ATOMS: atom_id res chain seq x y z
N GLU A 1 -8.58 26.43 -7.43
CA GLU A 1 -8.67 25.03 -6.97
C GLU A 1 -7.32 24.63 -6.38
N LEU A 2 -7.30 24.12 -5.15
CA LEU A 2 -6.09 23.49 -4.60
C LEU A 2 -6.00 22.12 -5.27
N ILE A 3 -5.09 21.97 -6.22
CA ILE A 3 -4.75 20.65 -6.77
C ILE A 3 -4.09 19.91 -5.60
N GLN A 4 -4.87 19.10 -4.90
CA GLN A 4 -4.32 18.08 -4.01
C GLN A 4 -3.67 17.06 -4.93
N SER A 5 -2.40 17.28 -5.28
CA SER A 5 -1.60 16.30 -6.01
C SER A 5 -1.73 15.00 -5.26
N THR A 6 -2.27 13.99 -5.93
CA THR A 6 -2.34 12.64 -5.39
C THR A 6 -0.91 12.27 -5.00
N PRO A 7 -0.64 11.86 -3.74
CA PRO A 7 0.73 11.58 -3.32
C PRO A 7 1.36 10.58 -4.29
N GLU A 8 2.56 10.89 -4.76
CA GLU A 8 3.28 9.97 -5.64
C GLU A 8 3.70 8.77 -4.82
N TYR A 9 3.84 7.61 -5.46
CA TYR A 9 4.24 6.40 -4.75
C TYR A 9 5.59 6.56 -4.03
N ALA A 10 6.47 7.42 -4.56
CA ALA A 10 7.73 7.78 -3.93
C ALA A 10 7.54 8.40 -2.53
N ASP A 11 6.63 9.36 -2.37
CA ASP A 11 6.35 9.99 -1.08
C ASP A 11 5.77 9.00 -0.08
N ILE A 12 4.86 8.12 -0.54
CA ILE A 12 4.25 7.07 0.28
C ILE A 12 5.33 6.10 0.77
N ARG A 13 6.27 5.73 -0.10
CA ARG A 13 7.38 4.84 0.24
C ARG A 13 8.27 5.43 1.33
N GLU A 14 8.62 6.70 1.26
CA GLU A 14 9.44 7.37 2.27
C GLU A 14 8.73 7.45 3.63
N ALA A 15 7.42 7.71 3.63
CA ALA A 15 6.61 7.69 4.85
C ALA A 15 6.56 6.29 5.47
N LEU A 16 6.39 5.24 4.67
CA LEU A 16 6.35 3.85 5.13
C LEU A 16 7.68 3.42 5.74
N TYR A 17 8.81 3.76 5.10
CA TYR A 17 10.13 3.52 5.69
C TYR A 17 10.32 4.22 7.03
N SER A 18 9.85 5.47 7.16
CA SER A 18 9.95 6.23 8.41
C SER A 18 9.12 5.61 9.55
N LEU A 19 8.08 4.84 9.21
CA LEU A 19 7.22 4.12 10.14
C LEU A 19 7.67 2.67 10.39
N ASN A 20 8.85 2.28 9.90
CA ASN A 20 9.40 0.93 9.97
C ASN A 20 8.56 -0.13 9.24
N PHE A 21 7.83 0.26 8.21
CA PHE A 21 7.29 -0.71 7.27
C PHE A 21 8.42 -1.25 6.38
N VAL A 22 8.36 -2.54 6.10
CA VAL A 22 9.28 -3.26 5.22
C VAL A 22 8.53 -3.59 3.93
N PRO A 23 9.12 -3.37 2.74
CA PRO A 23 8.49 -3.78 1.49
C PRO A 23 8.52 -5.32 1.41
N GLU A 24 7.35 -5.91 1.23
CA GLU A 24 7.21 -7.35 0.96
C GLU A 24 7.00 -7.59 -0.55
N ARG A 25 6.29 -6.68 -1.21
CA ARG A 25 6.06 -6.68 -2.66
C ARG A 25 6.07 -5.25 -3.18
N ASP A 26 6.73 -5.01 -4.30
CA ASP A 26 6.87 -3.67 -4.88
C ASP A 26 6.76 -3.77 -6.41
N ASP A 27 5.57 -4.06 -6.92
CA ASP A 27 5.28 -4.13 -8.35
C ASP A 27 4.69 -2.81 -8.86
N THR A 28 4.69 -2.60 -10.18
CA THR A 28 4.17 -1.38 -10.83
C THR A 28 2.69 -1.10 -10.60
N ASP A 29 1.91 -2.13 -10.25
CA ASP A 29 0.45 -2.06 -10.12
C ASP A 29 0.00 -2.24 -8.67
N ILE A 30 0.77 -3.00 -7.87
CA ILE A 30 0.47 -3.32 -6.49
C ILE A 30 1.76 -3.34 -5.67
N ALA A 31 1.75 -2.67 -4.52
CA ALA A 31 2.79 -2.82 -3.51
C ALA A 31 2.19 -3.34 -2.20
N VAL A 32 2.95 -4.17 -1.49
CA VAL A 32 2.62 -4.70 -0.17
C VAL A 32 3.73 -4.33 0.79
N TRP A 33 3.35 -3.64 1.84
CA TRP A 33 4.26 -3.20 2.90
C TRP A 33 3.82 -3.80 4.22
N VAL A 34 4.77 -4.22 5.03
CA VAL A 34 4.48 -4.92 6.27
C VAL A 34 5.09 -4.22 7.47
N GLN A 35 4.36 -4.17 8.59
CA GLN A 35 4.91 -3.70 9.87
C GLN A 35 4.90 -4.88 10.85
N PRO A 36 6.03 -5.61 10.98
CA PRO A 36 6.07 -6.86 11.73
C PRO A 36 5.75 -6.67 13.22
N ASP A 37 6.22 -5.58 13.85
CA ASP A 37 5.95 -5.29 15.26
C ASP A 37 4.46 -5.07 15.57
N LEU A 38 3.68 -4.59 14.60
CA LEU A 38 2.24 -4.38 14.76
C LEU A 38 1.40 -5.54 14.21
N GLY A 39 2.02 -6.49 13.52
CA GLY A 39 1.29 -7.59 12.90
C GLY A 39 0.32 -7.14 11.79
N ILE A 40 0.60 -6.03 11.12
CA ILE A 40 -0.24 -5.48 10.04
C ILE A 40 0.51 -5.40 8.72
N PHE A 41 -0.26 -5.28 7.65
CA PHE A 41 0.23 -4.99 6.31
C PHE A 41 -0.66 -3.98 5.60
N ILE A 42 -0.06 -3.29 4.62
CA ILE A 42 -0.70 -2.31 3.77
C ILE A 42 -0.59 -2.81 2.33
N LEU A 43 -1.74 -2.92 1.68
CA LEU A 43 -1.87 -3.10 0.24
C LEU A 43 -2.00 -1.72 -0.40
N LEU A 44 -1.14 -1.40 -1.34
CA LEU A 44 -1.18 -0.19 -2.14
C LEU A 44 -1.50 -0.59 -3.57
N ARG A 45 -2.45 0.12 -4.19
CA ARG A 45 -2.74 0.00 -5.62
C ARG A 45 -2.25 1.24 -6.32
N MET A 46 -1.55 1.03 -7.42
CA MET A 46 -1.11 2.09 -8.33
C MET A 46 -1.94 2.04 -9.61
N ASN A 47 -2.25 3.21 -10.15
CA ASN A 47 -2.83 3.35 -11.47
C ASN A 47 -1.74 3.07 -12.51
N PRO A 48 -2.10 2.51 -13.68
CA PRO A 48 -1.20 2.43 -14.82
C PRO A 48 -0.72 3.85 -15.19
N GLY A 49 0.57 4.12 -14.96
CA GLY A 49 1.16 5.46 -15.03
C GLY A 49 1.80 5.97 -13.72
N GLY A 50 1.80 5.17 -12.65
CA GLY A 50 2.55 5.43 -11.41
C GLY A 50 1.84 6.30 -10.37
N GLY A 51 0.62 6.76 -10.66
CA GLY A 51 -0.20 7.51 -9.71
C GLY A 51 -0.85 6.61 -8.67
N TYR A 52 -0.94 7.06 -7.43
CA TYR A 52 -1.62 6.31 -6.36
C TYR A 52 -3.13 6.15 -6.63
N ALA A 53 -3.65 4.93 -6.49
CA ALA A 53 -5.06 4.61 -6.72
C ALA A 53 -5.84 4.32 -5.42
N GLY A 54 -5.18 3.76 -4.41
CA GLY A 54 -5.84 3.39 -3.16
C GLY A 54 -4.95 2.57 -2.22
N TYR A 55 -5.33 2.48 -0.95
CA TYR A 55 -4.68 1.61 0.04
C TYR A 55 -5.70 0.83 0.86
N ARG A 56 -5.25 -0.30 1.40
CA ARG A 56 -5.96 -1.06 2.43
C ARG A 56 -4.98 -1.49 3.52
N VAL A 57 -5.35 -1.28 4.77
CA VAL A 57 -4.62 -1.79 5.94
C VAL A 57 -5.37 -3.01 6.48
N ALA A 58 -4.65 -4.08 6.79
CA ALA A 58 -5.21 -5.30 7.38
C ALA A 58 -4.21 -5.95 8.34
N ALA A 59 -4.70 -6.72 9.31
CA ALA A 59 -3.85 -7.56 10.15
C ALA A 59 -3.44 -8.82 9.37
N TYR A 60 -2.30 -9.42 9.71
CA TYR A 60 -1.86 -10.67 9.08
C TYR A 60 -2.86 -11.82 9.24
N GLU A 61 -3.62 -11.83 10.33
CA GLU A 61 -4.65 -12.84 10.58
C GLU A 61 -5.77 -12.76 9.53
N ASP A 62 -6.05 -11.56 8.99
CA ASP A 62 -7.07 -11.32 7.97
C ASP A 62 -6.51 -11.41 6.54
N ARG A 63 -5.27 -11.87 6.37
CA ARG A 63 -4.55 -11.81 5.08
C ARG A 63 -5.26 -12.60 3.98
N GLU A 64 -5.80 -13.77 4.31
CA GLU A 64 -6.51 -14.63 3.35
C GLU A 64 -7.82 -14.00 2.84
N GLU A 65 -8.45 -13.13 3.62
CA GLU A 65 -9.67 -12.41 3.25
C GLU A 65 -9.38 -11.06 2.58
N ALA A 66 -8.25 -10.44 2.92
CA ALA A 66 -7.90 -9.09 2.46
C ALA A 66 -7.47 -9.04 0.99
N PHE A 67 -6.72 -10.03 0.52
CA PHE A 67 -6.18 -10.10 -0.86
C PHE A 67 -7.28 -10.28 -1.95
N PRO A 68 -8.25 -11.20 -1.80
CA PRO A 68 -9.31 -11.39 -2.80
C PRO A 68 -10.19 -10.14 -2.97
N LEU A 69 -10.56 -9.51 -1.84
CA LEU A 69 -11.37 -8.29 -1.83
C LEU A 69 -10.64 -7.08 -2.42
N PHE A 70 -9.31 -7.04 -2.31
CA PHE A 70 -8.50 -5.98 -2.90
C PHE A 70 -8.30 -6.16 -4.40
N ASN A 71 -8.35 -7.38 -4.94
CA ASN A 71 -8.21 -7.64 -6.38
C ASN A 71 -9.56 -7.66 -7.14
N ALA A 72 -10.69 -7.71 -6.43
CA ALA A 72 -12.02 -7.88 -7.02
C ALA A 72 -12.74 -6.58 -7.44
N ARG A 73 -12.08 -5.42 -7.40
CA ARG A 73 -12.68 -4.11 -7.69
C ARG A 73 -11.90 -3.30 -8.70
#